data_AF-A0AAN8F8U1-F1
#
_entry.id   AF-A0AAN8F8U1-F1
#
_cell.length_a   1.000
_cell.length_b   1.000
_cell.length_c   1.000
_cell.angle_alpha   90.00
_cell.angle_beta   90.00
_cell.angle_gamma   90.00
#
_symmetry.space_group_name_H-M   'P 1'
#
loop_
_entity.id
_entity.type
_entity.pdbx_description
1 polymer ?
#
loop_
_entity_poly.entity_id
_entity_poly.type
_entity_poly.pdbx_seq_one_letter_code
_entity_poly.pdbx_strand_id
1 'polypeptide(L)'
;MSDAEDRLMVDLFRGYNSLVQPVRNKTELPMIVKIAMQLILLINVDEKEQVMHTNVWLTLKWRDFQMQWEPKDYDGITQIRVAPDKIWLPDIVLFNNADGNYEVSFMCNALVHHTGEVLWVPPAIYRSSCIIAKMDFHLIQYRDDWKFVATVVDRVLLYGFFGITLGGTIGILFSAPTIFERVDEQKRLQKLINLYKQGLPENDTYTPLL
;
A
#
# COMPACT_ATOMS: atom_id res chain seq x y z
N MET A 1 -17.28 11.18 39.44
CA MET A 1 -16.73 9.85 39.75
C MET A 1 -17.81 9.11 40.52
N SER A 2 -17.98 7.79 40.35
CA SER A 2 -18.89 7.05 41.24
C SER A 2 -18.22 6.88 42.61
N ASP A 3 -19.01 6.82 43.69
CA ASP A 3 -18.47 6.63 45.04
C ASP A 3 -17.56 5.38 45.13
N ALA A 4 -17.88 4.32 44.36
CA ALA A 4 -17.06 3.12 44.26
C ALA A 4 -15.71 3.34 43.56
N GLU A 5 -15.67 4.14 42.49
CA GLU A 5 -14.43 4.48 41.78
C GLU A 5 -13.52 5.37 42.63
N ASP A 6 -14.09 6.31 43.39
CA ASP A 6 -13.34 7.14 44.34
C ASP A 6 -12.71 6.30 45.45
N ARG A 7 -13.45 5.36 46.04
CA ARG A 7 -12.91 4.42 47.02
C ARG A 7 -11.79 3.57 46.43
N LEU A 8 -12.00 3.00 45.24
CA LEU A 8 -10.98 2.21 44.54
C LEU A 8 -9.69 3.02 44.34
N MET A 9 -9.82 4.27 43.88
CA MET A 9 -8.67 5.16 43.70
C MET A 9 -7.93 5.38 45.03
N VAL A 10 -8.65 5.67 46.12
CA VAL A 10 -8.02 5.87 47.44
C VAL A 10 -7.29 4.61 47.91
N ASP A 11 -7.91 3.44 47.76
CA ASP A 11 -7.35 2.17 48.21
C ASP A 11 -6.14 1.74 47.37
N LEU A 12 -6.20 1.91 46.05
CA LEU A 12 -5.12 1.55 45.13
C LEU A 12 -3.86 2.41 45.32
N PHE A 13 -4.05 3.72 45.54
CA PHE A 13 -2.94 4.66 45.71
C PHE A 13 -2.47 4.79 47.16
N ARG A 14 -3.06 4.05 48.10
CA ARG A 14 -2.67 4.09 49.51
C ARG A 14 -1.29 3.44 49.71
N GLY A 15 -0.26 4.26 49.82
CA GLY A 15 1.12 3.81 49.99
C GLY A 15 1.79 3.33 48.71
N TYR A 16 1.17 3.56 47.55
CA TYR A 16 1.78 3.30 46.26
C TYR A 16 2.89 4.33 46.00
N ASN A 17 4.06 3.86 45.55
CA ASN A 17 5.19 4.70 45.19
C ASN A 17 5.48 4.57 43.69
N SER A 18 5.15 5.61 42.91
CA SER A 18 5.36 5.65 41.46
C SER A 18 6.82 5.68 41.03
N LEU A 19 7.76 5.98 41.94
CA LEU A 19 9.20 5.99 41.65
C LEU A 19 9.84 4.59 41.70
N VAL A 20 9.13 3.60 42.26
CA VAL A 20 9.66 2.25 42.45
C VAL A 20 9.08 1.32 41.40
N GLN A 21 9.95 0.64 40.67
CA GLN A 21 9.53 -0.37 39.72
C GLN A 21 8.72 -1.47 40.43
N PRO A 22 7.54 -1.86 39.91
CA PRO A 22 6.69 -2.86 40.54
C PRO A 22 7.25 -4.28 40.34
N VAL A 23 8.28 -4.63 41.12
CA VAL A 23 8.85 -5.98 41.20
C VAL A 23 8.55 -6.58 42.57
N ARG A 24 7.96 -7.78 42.62
CA ARG A 24 7.58 -8.46 43.88
C ARG A 24 8.79 -8.85 44.72
N ASN A 25 9.79 -9.46 44.08
CA ASN A 25 11.04 -9.87 44.71
C ASN A 25 12.21 -9.66 43.75
N LYS A 26 13.36 -9.20 44.25
CA LYS A 26 14.58 -9.02 43.43
C LYS A 26 15.13 -10.34 42.86
N THR A 27 14.68 -11.47 43.40
CA THR A 27 15.02 -12.84 42.96
C THR A 27 14.03 -13.41 41.95
N GLU A 28 12.87 -12.77 41.73
CA GLU A 28 11.88 -13.19 40.75
C GLU A 28 12.22 -12.70 39.34
N LEU A 29 11.47 -13.23 38.35
CA LEU A 29 11.58 -12.84 36.95
C LEU A 29 11.42 -11.31 36.77
N PRO A 30 12.20 -10.70 35.87
CA PRO A 30 12.11 -9.26 35.62
C PRO A 30 10.74 -8.89 35.03
N MET A 31 10.27 -7.68 35.33
CA MET A 31 9.04 -7.14 34.76
C MET A 31 9.19 -6.95 33.25
N ILE A 32 8.27 -7.52 32.48
CA ILE A 32 8.26 -7.44 31.01
C ILE A 32 7.38 -6.26 30.57
N VAL A 33 8.00 -5.30 29.89
CA VAL A 33 7.29 -4.22 29.19
C VAL A 33 7.18 -4.59 27.72
N LYS A 34 5.94 -4.75 27.24
CA LYS A 34 5.66 -4.95 25.81
C LYS A 34 5.52 -3.59 25.15
N ILE A 35 6.32 -3.38 24.11
CA ILE A 35 6.36 -2.13 23.35
C ILE A 35 5.89 -2.47 21.94
N ALA A 36 4.94 -1.70 21.43
CA ALA A 36 4.58 -1.68 20.02
C ALA A 36 4.53 -0.23 19.56
N MET A 37 4.90 0.00 18.30
CA MET A 37 4.89 1.33 17.70
C MET A 37 4.05 1.28 16.43
N GLN A 38 3.11 2.21 16.32
CA GLN A 38 2.31 2.39 15.12
C GLN A 38 2.69 3.73 14.48
N LEU A 39 3.25 3.68 13.28
CA LEU A 39 3.47 4.87 12.46
C LEU A 39 2.13 5.31 11.88
N ILE A 40 1.68 6.50 12.26
CA ILE A 40 0.44 7.09 11.77
C ILE A 40 0.71 7.87 10.49
N LEU A 41 1.71 8.74 10.51
CA LEU A 41 2.04 9.61 9.38
C LEU A 41 3.52 9.99 9.39
N LEU A 42 4.09 10.06 8.19
CA LEU A 42 5.33 10.78 7.93
C LEU A 42 5.00 12.27 7.70
N ILE A 43 5.29 13.13 8.67
CA ILE A 43 4.92 14.55 8.64
C ILE A 43 5.83 15.31 7.68
N ASN A 44 7.15 15.14 7.85
CA ASN A 44 8.16 15.84 7.07
C ASN A 44 9.48 15.05 7.07
N VAL A 45 10.27 15.22 6.02
CA VAL A 45 11.63 14.72 5.87
C VAL A 45 12.50 15.92 5.49
N ASP A 46 13.31 16.40 6.42
CA ASP A 46 14.28 17.46 6.16
C ASP A 46 15.60 16.84 5.72
N GLU A 47 15.87 16.91 4.42
CA GLU A 47 17.10 16.40 3.83
C GLU A 47 18.34 17.24 4.19
N LYS A 48 18.18 18.53 4.49
CA LYS A 48 19.31 19.40 4.84
C LYS A 48 19.76 19.15 6.27
N GLU A 49 18.79 19.08 7.18
CA GLU A 49 19.04 18.83 8.60
C GLU A 49 19.19 17.34 8.92
N GLN A 50 18.90 16.44 7.96
CA GLN A 50 18.94 14.98 8.14
C GLN A 50 17.97 14.50 9.23
N VAL A 51 16.77 15.09 9.27
CA VAL A 51 15.75 14.83 10.30
C VAL A 51 14.44 14.38 9.68
N MET A 52 13.87 13.30 10.23
CA MET A 52 12.54 12.80 9.89
C MET A 52 11.55 13.11 11.02
N HIS A 53 10.46 13.79 10.67
CA HIS A 53 9.33 14.08 11.56
C HIS A 53 8.23 13.04 11.35
N THR A 54 7.91 12.26 12.38
CA THR A 54 6.88 11.22 12.32
C THR A 54 5.85 11.39 13.42
N ASN A 55 4.57 11.15 13.10
CA ASN A 55 3.50 11.00 14.07
C ASN A 55 3.35 9.51 14.37
N VAL A 56 3.61 9.11 15.62
CA VAL A 56 3.56 7.73 16.06
C VAL A 56 2.68 7.57 17.28
N TRP A 57 2.03 6.42 17.39
CA TRP A 57 1.41 5.97 18.65
C TRP A 57 2.29 4.88 19.25
N LEU A 58 2.75 5.12 20.48
CA LEU A 58 3.50 4.14 21.25
C LEU A 58 2.51 3.38 22.11
N THR A 59 2.45 2.06 21.97
CA THR A 59 1.64 1.19 22.81
C THR A 59 2.54 0.51 23.81
N LEU A 60 2.39 0.88 25.07
CA LEU A 60 3.16 0.36 26.19
C LEU A 60 2.24 -0.47 27.07
N LYS A 61 2.66 -1.70 27.33
CA LYS A 61 1.86 -2.66 28.08
C LYS A 61 2.72 -3.41 29.08
N TRP A 62 2.42 -3.24 30.36
CA TRP A 62 3.11 -3.92 31.45
C TRP A 62 2.11 -4.39 32.50
N ARG A 63 2.61 -5.10 33.52
CA ARG A 63 1.79 -5.58 34.63
C ARG A 63 2.35 -5.05 35.95
N ASP A 64 1.54 -4.29 36.67
CA ASP A 64 1.80 -3.87 38.03
C ASP A 64 1.04 -4.79 39.00
N PHE A 65 1.74 -5.37 39.97
CA PHE A 65 1.11 -6.26 40.94
C PHE A 65 0.38 -5.52 42.07
N GLN A 66 0.71 -4.25 42.31
CA GLN A 66 0.07 -3.42 43.33
C GLN A 66 -1.28 -2.87 42.86
N MET A 67 -1.47 -2.78 41.53
CA MET A 67 -2.68 -2.24 40.92
C MET A 67 -3.73 -3.32 40.62
N GLN A 68 -3.98 -4.22 41.57
CA GLN A 68 -4.93 -5.33 41.41
C GLN A 68 -6.11 -5.16 42.36
N TRP A 69 -7.31 -5.40 41.86
CA TRP A 69 -8.53 -5.39 42.67
C TRP A 69 -9.53 -6.42 42.15
N GLU A 70 -10.46 -6.81 43.01
CA GLU A 70 -11.59 -7.66 42.61
C GLU A 70 -12.76 -6.76 42.20
N PRO A 71 -13.29 -6.86 40.97
CA PRO A 71 -14.40 -6.02 40.52
C PRO A 71 -15.64 -6.10 41.42
N LYS A 72 -15.85 -7.24 42.10
CA LYS A 72 -17.00 -7.47 42.99
C LYS A 72 -17.05 -6.49 44.16
N ASP A 73 -15.91 -5.98 44.63
CA ASP A 73 -15.82 -5.08 45.77
C ASP A 73 -16.08 -3.60 45.41
N TYR A 74 -16.08 -3.29 44.10
CA TYR A 74 -16.15 -1.94 43.56
C TYR A 74 -17.15 -1.85 42.40
N ASP A 75 -18.41 -2.28 42.63
CA ASP A 75 -19.52 -2.16 41.67
C ASP A 75 -19.25 -2.75 40.26
N GLY A 76 -18.40 -3.77 40.16
CA GLY A 76 -18.06 -4.42 38.90
C GLY A 76 -17.08 -3.63 38.03
N ILE A 77 -16.36 -2.64 38.58
CA ILE A 77 -15.35 -1.88 37.84
C ILE A 77 -14.21 -2.81 37.41
N THR A 78 -13.99 -2.95 36.10
CA THR A 78 -12.92 -3.79 35.52
C THR A 78 -11.72 -3.00 35.02
N GLN A 79 -11.87 -1.70 34.81
CA GLN A 79 -10.83 -0.82 34.31
C GLN A 79 -11.03 0.61 34.80
N ILE A 80 -9.93 1.32 35.03
CA ILE A 80 -9.91 2.73 35.44
C ILE A 80 -8.90 3.51 34.59
N ARG A 81 -9.12 4.83 34.45
CA ARG A 81 -8.17 5.72 33.79
C ARG A 81 -7.39 6.51 34.83
N VAL A 82 -6.07 6.39 34.81
CA VAL A 82 -5.20 7.04 35.78
C VAL A 82 -4.25 7.99 35.04
N ALA A 83 -3.99 9.14 35.63
CA ALA A 83 -3.01 10.07 35.12
C ALA A 83 -1.58 9.47 35.21
N PRO A 84 -0.73 9.68 34.19
CA PRO A 84 0.59 9.06 34.07
C PRO A 84 1.55 9.40 35.23
N ASP A 85 1.38 10.57 35.85
CA ASP A 85 2.19 11.07 36.98
C ASP A 85 1.96 10.30 38.29
N LYS A 86 0.83 9.60 38.44
CA LYS A 86 0.46 8.86 39.65
C LYS A 86 0.93 7.40 39.65
N ILE A 87 1.35 6.89 38.50
CA ILE A 87 1.73 5.49 38.31
C ILE A 87 3.19 5.38 37.91
N TRP A 88 3.81 4.23 38.16
CA TRP A 88 5.11 3.94 37.60
C TRP A 88 4.99 3.82 36.07
N LEU A 89 5.90 4.47 35.34
CA LEU A 89 5.99 4.41 33.88
C LEU A 89 7.40 3.96 33.47
N PRO A 90 7.54 3.16 32.40
CA PRO A 90 8.84 2.85 31.84
C PRO A 90 9.44 4.07 31.13
N ASP A 91 10.69 4.39 31.46
CA ASP A 91 11.45 5.43 30.76
C ASP A 91 11.86 4.92 29.38
N ILE A 92 11.14 5.36 28.34
CA ILE A 92 11.42 5.01 26.95
C ILE A 92 11.80 6.28 26.20
N VAL A 93 13.00 6.27 25.63
CA VAL A 93 13.57 7.41 24.92
C VAL A 93 13.98 7.03 23.50
N LEU A 94 13.81 7.98 22.57
CA LEU A 94 14.28 7.86 21.20
C LEU A 94 15.78 8.17 21.14
N PHE A 95 16.66 7.16 21.08
CA PHE A 95 18.11 7.38 21.09
C PHE A 95 18.61 8.28 19.95
N ASN A 96 18.07 8.13 18.74
CA ASN A 96 18.43 8.95 17.58
C ASN A 96 17.61 10.23 17.49
N ASN A 97 17.23 10.83 18.61
CA ASN A 97 16.52 12.10 18.62
C ASN A 97 17.41 13.23 18.10
N ALA A 98 16.97 13.93 17.06
CA ALA A 98 17.68 15.06 16.46
C ALA A 98 17.57 16.36 17.28
N ASP A 99 16.56 16.47 18.14
CA ASP A 99 16.22 17.71 18.86
C ASP A 99 16.90 17.80 20.25
N GLY A 100 17.49 16.71 20.74
CA GLY A 100 18.12 16.62 22.06
C GLY A 100 17.14 16.68 23.26
N ASN A 101 15.87 17.02 23.05
CA ASN A 101 14.81 16.98 24.07
C ASN A 101 13.97 15.71 23.93
N TYR A 102 14.05 14.80 24.91
CA TYR A 102 13.40 13.48 24.89
C TYR A 102 11.97 13.47 25.46
N GLU A 103 11.41 14.63 25.79
CA GLU A 103 10.08 14.72 26.41
C GLU A 103 8.94 14.39 25.42
N VAL A 104 7.97 13.58 25.87
CA VAL A 104 6.76 13.24 25.12
C VAL A 104 5.82 14.45 25.10
N SER A 105 5.38 14.88 23.91
CA SER A 105 4.57 16.10 23.74
C SER A 105 3.18 16.04 24.38
N PHE A 106 2.66 14.84 24.69
CA PHE A 106 1.34 14.66 25.29
C PHE A 106 1.28 13.45 26.23
N MET A 107 1.02 13.72 27.51
CA MET A 107 0.87 12.70 28.55
C MET A 107 -0.61 12.33 28.71
N CYS A 108 -1.06 11.31 27.97
CA CYS A 108 -2.43 10.81 28.08
C CYS A 108 -2.61 9.93 29.34
N ASN A 109 -3.85 9.79 29.81
CA ASN A 109 -4.18 8.87 30.90
C ASN A 109 -3.90 7.41 30.48
N ALA A 110 -3.30 6.64 31.37
CA ALA A 110 -3.14 5.21 31.24
C ALA A 110 -4.43 4.48 31.62
N LEU A 111 -4.70 3.37 30.94
CA LEU A 111 -5.79 2.46 31.26
C LEU A 111 -5.24 1.33 32.13
N VAL A 112 -5.76 1.21 33.34
CA VAL A 112 -5.40 0.15 34.28
C VAL A 112 -6.55 -0.84 34.36
N HIS A 113 -6.27 -2.12 34.17
CA HIS A 113 -7.23 -3.20 34.33
C HIS A 113 -7.15 -3.83 35.72
N HIS A 114 -8.26 -4.40 36.20
CA HIS A 114 -8.35 -5.04 37.52
C HIS A 114 -7.33 -6.17 37.76
N THR A 115 -6.81 -6.76 36.68
CA THR A 115 -5.76 -7.79 36.70
C THR A 115 -4.35 -7.23 37.00
N GLY A 116 -4.22 -5.90 37.10
CA GLY A 116 -2.94 -5.19 37.21
C GLY A 116 -2.26 -4.94 35.87
N GLU A 117 -2.92 -5.25 34.76
CA GLU A 117 -2.40 -4.92 33.43
C GLU A 117 -2.61 -3.42 33.15
N VAL A 118 -1.52 -2.74 32.81
CA VAL A 118 -1.54 -1.31 32.47
C VAL A 118 -1.25 -1.16 30.98
N LEU A 119 -2.09 -0.38 30.32
CA LEU A 119 -1.99 -0.01 28.93
C LEU A 119 -1.86 1.51 28.83
N TRP A 120 -0.75 1.98 28.28
CA TRP A 120 -0.50 3.40 28.05
C TRP A 120 -0.19 3.64 26.58
N VAL A 121 -0.94 4.54 25.95
CA VAL A 121 -0.85 4.81 24.50
C VAL A 121 -0.67 6.31 24.23
N PRO A 122 0.49 6.90 24.54
CA PRO A 122 0.75 8.30 24.26
C PRO A 122 0.97 8.53 22.75
N PRO A 123 0.32 9.54 22.15
CA PRO A 123 0.70 10.05 20.84
C PRO A 123 2.00 10.85 20.97
N ALA A 124 2.97 10.58 20.10
CA ALA A 124 4.26 11.25 20.10
C ALA A 124 4.63 11.75 18.70
N ILE A 125 5.22 12.94 18.65
CA ILE A 125 5.86 13.45 17.43
C ILE A 125 7.35 13.18 17.58
N TYR A 126 7.87 12.20 16.83
CA TYR A 126 9.28 11.84 16.85
C TYR A 126 10.05 12.62 15.79
N ARG A 127 11.15 13.24 16.24
CA ARG A 127 12.17 13.91 15.42
C ARG A 127 13.41 13.04 15.38
N SER A 128 13.47 12.09 14.47
CA SER A 128 14.58 11.15 14.37
C SER A 128 15.65 11.65 13.40
N SER A 129 16.91 11.55 13.80
CA SER A 129 18.06 11.67 12.92
C SER A 129 18.05 10.48 11.95
N CYS A 130 18.10 10.78 10.65
CA CYS A 130 18.06 9.81 9.57
C CYS A 130 19.09 10.20 8.51
N ILE A 131 19.93 9.24 8.08
CA ILE A 131 20.83 9.48 6.95
C ILE A 131 20.01 9.39 5.67
N ILE A 132 19.64 10.55 5.15
CA ILE A 132 18.99 10.66 3.86
C ILE A 132 20.10 10.76 2.83
N ALA A 133 20.39 9.63 2.18
CA ALA A 133 21.25 9.61 1.02
C ALA A 133 20.66 10.55 -0.03
N LYS A 134 21.34 11.67 -0.27
CA LYS A 134 20.96 12.61 -1.31
C LYS A 134 20.99 11.83 -2.63
N MET A 135 19.83 11.56 -3.21
CA MET A 135 19.81 11.04 -4.57
C MET A 135 20.36 12.16 -5.43
N ASP A 136 21.56 11.97 -5.95
CA ASP A 136 22.29 13.01 -6.65
C ASP A 136 21.39 13.58 -7.75
N PHE A 137 21.29 14.91 -7.81
CA PHE A 137 20.44 15.59 -8.79
C PHE A 137 20.78 15.12 -10.21
N HIS A 138 22.07 14.85 -10.45
CA HIS A 138 22.54 14.26 -11.69
C HIS A 138 21.91 12.88 -11.97
N LEU A 139 21.77 12.00 -10.97
CA LEU A 139 21.14 10.68 -11.14
C LEU A 139 19.64 10.78 -11.42
N ILE A 140 18.95 11.75 -10.81
CA ILE A 140 17.53 12.04 -11.11
C ILE A 140 17.40 12.49 -12.56
N GLN A 141 18.26 13.41 -13.00
CA GLN A 141 18.30 13.91 -14.36
C GLN A 141 18.59 12.78 -15.37
N TYR A 142 19.64 11.97 -15.14
CA TYR A 142 19.95 10.84 -16.02
C TYR A 142 18.78 9.88 -16.14
N ARG A 143 18.15 9.49 -15.03
CA ARG A 143 16.99 8.58 -15.04
C ARG A 143 15.85 9.15 -15.89
N ASP A 144 15.56 10.44 -15.77
CA ASP A 144 14.44 11.06 -16.47
C ASP A 144 14.74 11.24 -17.97
N ASP A 145 16.00 11.52 -18.33
CA ASP A 145 16.49 11.50 -19.72
C ASP A 145 16.33 10.10 -20.34
N TRP A 146 16.73 9.04 -19.63
CA TRP A 146 16.58 7.66 -20.11
C TRP A 146 15.11 7.22 -20.26
N LYS A 147 14.20 7.70 -19.40
CA LYS A 147 12.75 7.47 -19.57
C LYS A 147 12.22 8.14 -20.84
N PHE A 148 12.67 9.36 -21.13
CA PHE A 148 12.32 10.05 -22.36
C PHE A 148 12.81 9.27 -23.58
N VAL A 149 14.09 8.86 -23.58
CA VAL A 149 14.67 8.05 -24.66
C VAL A 149 13.90 6.75 -24.87
N ALA A 150 13.60 6.01 -23.80
CA ALA A 150 12.82 4.78 -23.91
C ALA A 150 11.44 5.00 -24.54
N THR A 151 10.77 6.10 -24.19
CA THR A 151 9.45 6.46 -24.75
C THR A 151 9.53 6.83 -26.23
N VAL A 152 10.60 7.51 -26.64
CA VAL A 152 10.84 7.85 -28.05
C VAL A 152 11.16 6.60 -28.86
N VAL A 153 12.04 5.74 -28.34
CA VAL A 153 12.42 4.47 -29.00
C VAL A 153 11.21 3.57 -29.19
N ASP A 154 10.34 3.43 -28.18
CA ASP A 154 9.10 2.66 -28.28
C ASP A 154 8.21 3.12 -29.44
N ARG A 155 7.99 4.44 -29.57
CA ARG A 155 7.20 5.02 -30.66
C ARG A 155 7.83 4.83 -32.03
N VAL A 156 9.15 5.01 -32.14
CA VAL A 156 9.88 4.83 -33.41
C VAL A 156 9.82 3.38 -33.87
N LEU A 157 10.03 2.43 -32.95
CA LEU A 157 9.91 1.00 -33.24
C LEU A 157 8.49 0.63 -33.66
N LEU A 158 7.47 1.21 -33.00
CA LEU A 158 6.07 0.96 -33.34
C LEU A 158 5.69 1.50 -34.72
N TYR A 159 6.10 2.72 -35.07
CA TYR A 159 5.88 3.27 -36.42
C TYR A 159 6.64 2.50 -37.49
N GLY A 160 7.87 2.07 -37.21
CA GLY A 160 8.64 1.23 -38.11
C GLY A 160 7.96 -0.13 -38.36
N PHE A 161 7.53 -0.79 -37.30
CA PHE A 161 6.80 -2.05 -37.39
C PHE A 161 5.51 -1.90 -38.20
N PHE A 162 4.71 -0.87 -37.90
CA PHE A 162 3.47 -0.60 -38.63
C PHE A 162 3.71 -0.35 -40.12
N GLY A 163 4.76 0.43 -40.44
CA GLY A 163 5.18 0.70 -41.82
C GLY A 163 5.59 -0.57 -42.57
N ILE A 164 6.39 -1.45 -41.94
CA ILE A 164 6.81 -2.73 -42.52
C ILE A 164 5.60 -3.64 -42.75
N THR A 165 4.71 -3.75 -41.75
CA THR A 165 3.51 -4.59 -41.90
C THR A 165 2.60 -4.08 -43.00
N LEU A 166 2.35 -2.76 -43.06
CA LEU A 166 1.49 -2.17 -44.07
C LEU A 166 2.10 -2.31 -45.47
N GLY A 167 3.39 -2.01 -45.62
CA GLY A 167 4.12 -2.18 -46.88
C GLY A 167 4.16 -3.63 -47.35
N GLY A 168 4.39 -4.57 -46.43
CA GLY A 168 4.36 -6.01 -46.71
C GLY A 168 2.97 -6.48 -47.16
N THR A 169 1.91 -6.06 -46.48
CA THR A 169 0.52 -6.37 -46.88
C THR A 169 0.19 -5.80 -48.26
N ILE A 170 0.57 -4.55 -48.53
CA ILE A 170 0.38 -3.91 -49.84
C ILE A 170 1.16 -4.67 -50.93
N GLY A 171 2.41 -5.04 -50.67
CA GLY A 171 3.24 -5.81 -51.60
C GLY A 171 2.62 -7.16 -51.96
N ILE A 172 2.16 -7.92 -50.96
CA ILE A 172 1.46 -9.19 -51.18
C ILE A 172 0.18 -8.98 -52.01
N LEU A 173 -0.58 -7.93 -51.72
CA LEU A 173 -1.81 -7.60 -52.44
C LEU A 173 -1.55 -7.33 -53.93
N PHE A 174 -0.48 -6.60 -54.27
CA PHE A 174 -0.12 -6.31 -55.66
C PHE A 174 0.52 -7.50 -56.39
N SER A 175 1.23 -8.37 -55.66
CA SER A 175 1.78 -9.61 -56.23
C SER A 175 0.73 -10.70 -56.45
N ALA A 176 -0.49 -10.55 -55.94
CA ALA A 176 -1.57 -11.49 -56.20
C ALA A 176 -2.12 -11.29 -57.63
N PRO A 177 -1.91 -12.24 -58.56
CA PRO A 177 -2.34 -12.12 -59.95
C PRO A 177 -3.87 -12.19 -60.13
N THR A 178 -4.62 -12.44 -59.04
CA THR A 178 -6.05 -12.76 -59.06
C THR A 178 -6.98 -11.58 -58.76
N ILE A 179 -6.47 -10.42 -58.31
CA ILE A 179 -7.35 -9.29 -57.95
C ILE A 179 -7.88 -8.50 -59.16
N PHE A 180 -7.19 -8.59 -60.31
CA PHE A 180 -7.57 -7.95 -61.57
C PHE A 180 -7.96 -8.93 -62.68
N GLU A 181 -7.81 -10.25 -62.47
CA GLU A 181 -8.39 -11.25 -63.37
C GLU A 181 -9.90 -11.36 -63.06
N ARG A 182 -10.70 -10.45 -63.63
CA ARG A 182 -12.14 -10.61 -63.69
C ARG A 182 -12.41 -11.90 -64.47
N VAL A 183 -12.85 -12.95 -63.77
CA VAL A 183 -13.34 -14.17 -64.41
C VAL A 183 -14.49 -13.75 -65.33
N ASP A 184 -14.27 -13.76 -66.66
CA ASP A 184 -15.30 -13.49 -67.67
C ASP A 184 -16.33 -14.63 -67.65
N GLU A 185 -17.26 -14.59 -66.69
CA GLU A 185 -18.32 -15.60 -66.54
C GLU A 185 -19.15 -15.73 -67.82
N GLN A 186 -19.34 -14.61 -68.54
CA GLN A 186 -20.04 -14.53 -69.82
C GLN A 186 -19.39 -15.43 -70.90
N LYS A 187 -18.06 -15.49 -70.98
CA LYS A 187 -17.36 -16.36 -71.95
C LYS A 187 -17.46 -17.83 -71.58
N ARG A 188 -17.41 -18.16 -70.28
CA ARG A 188 -17.58 -19.54 -69.81
C ARG A 188 -19.01 -20.04 -70.05
N LEU A 189 -20.02 -19.20 -69.79
CA LEU A 189 -21.42 -19.47 -70.11
C LEU A 189 -21.64 -19.66 -71.62
N GLN A 190 -21.07 -18.78 -72.46
CA GLN A 190 -21.22 -18.92 -73.92
C GLN A 190 -20.56 -20.19 -74.46
N LYS A 191 -19.43 -20.60 -73.87
CA LYS A 191 -18.75 -21.85 -74.21
C LYS A 191 -19.57 -23.07 -73.80
N LEU A 192 -20.22 -23.04 -72.63
CA LEU A 192 -21.15 -24.08 -72.19
C LEU A 192 -22.39 -24.16 -73.08
N ILE A 193 -22.99 -23.01 -73.47
CA ILE A 193 -24.11 -22.95 -74.40
C ILE A 193 -23.73 -23.52 -75.77
N ASN A 194 -22.52 -23.22 -76.27
CA ASN A 194 -22.05 -23.76 -77.56
C ASN A 194 -21.77 -25.27 -77.49
N LEU A 195 -21.24 -25.78 -76.38
CA LEU A 195 -21.09 -27.23 -76.16
C LEU A 195 -22.46 -27.93 -76.11
N TYR A 196 -23.45 -27.31 -75.46
CA TYR A 196 -24.82 -27.82 -75.47
C TYR A 196 -25.40 -27.85 -76.89
N LYS A 197 -25.17 -26.81 -77.71
CA LYS A 197 -25.59 -26.78 -79.12
C LYS A 197 -24.85 -27.80 -80.01
N GLN A 198 -23.59 -28.10 -79.73
CA GLN A 198 -22.80 -29.10 -80.48
C GLN A 198 -23.18 -30.55 -80.15
N GLY A 199 -23.86 -30.79 -79.02
CA GLY A 199 -24.34 -32.11 -78.61
C GLY A 199 -25.76 -32.46 -79.10
N LEU A 200 -26.42 -31.59 -79.86
CA LEU A 200 -27.76 -31.81 -80.42
C LEU A 200 -27.64 -32.08 -81.93
N PRO A 201 -27.95 -33.29 -82.42
CA PRO A 201 -27.89 -33.58 -83.84
C PRO A 201 -29.18 -33.18 -84.59
N GLU A 202 -28.93 -32.72 -85.82
CA GLU A 202 -29.76 -32.85 -87.02
C GLU A 202 -30.90 -31.84 -87.25
N ASN A 203 -30.94 -31.36 -88.51
CA ASN A 203 -32.10 -30.89 -89.27
C ASN A 203 -33.23 -30.19 -88.49
N ASP A 204 -33.44 -28.90 -88.75
CA ASP A 204 -34.28 -28.56 -89.90
C ASP A 204 -34.43 -27.04 -90.13
N THR A 205 -34.16 -26.69 -91.38
CA THR A 205 -34.94 -25.78 -92.24
C THR A 205 -35.87 -24.72 -91.61
N TYR A 206 -35.44 -23.46 -91.84
CA TYR A 206 -36.18 -22.31 -92.37
C TYR A 206 -37.48 -21.75 -91.74
N THR A 207 -37.49 -20.42 -91.71
CA THR A 207 -38.60 -19.47 -92.01
C THR A 207 -39.65 -19.12 -90.95
N PRO A 208 -40.14 -17.85 -90.99
CA PRO A 208 -40.87 -17.22 -89.91
C PRO A 208 -42.36 -17.60 -89.91
N LEU A 209 -42.97 -17.37 -88.74
CA LEU A 209 -44.37 -17.57 -88.37
C LEU A 209 -45.41 -17.53 -89.52
N LEU A 210 -46.09 -18.67 -89.70
CA LEU A 210 -47.55 -18.78 -89.79
C LEU A 210 -47.99 -20.03 -89.01
#